data_AF-A0ABD2KFY7-F1
#
_entry.id   AF-A0ABD2KFY7-F1
#
_cell.length_a   1.000
_cell.length_b   1.000
_cell.length_c   1.000
_cell.angle_alpha   90.00
_cell.angle_beta   90.00
_cell.angle_gamma   90.00
#
_symmetry.space_group_name_H-M   'P 1'
#
loop_
_entity.id
_entity.type
_entity.pdbx_description
1 polymer ?
#
loop_
_entity_poly.entity_id
_entity_poly.type
_entity_poly.pdbx_seq_one_letter_code
_entity_poly.pdbx_strand_id
1 'polypeptide(L)'
;MAYYYKEMGWKTCLVCADTSRAGAFDQLKQNADKARIPFYGSYIELDPVTITVKGVDKFKNDGFEMIVVDTSGQHKQEVAMFEEMLQVSSAIVRTL
;
A
#
# COMPACT_ATOMS: atom_id res chain seq x y z
N MET A 1 6.15 11.09 1.55
CA MET A 1 4.91 11.62 0.92
C MET A 1 3.73 11.66 1.89
N ALA A 2 3.23 10.53 2.41
CA ALA A 2 2.05 10.52 3.29
C ALA A 2 2.13 11.45 4.51
N TYR A 3 3.32 11.57 5.13
CA TYR A 3 3.56 12.52 6.23
C TYR A 3 3.35 13.97 5.82
N TYR A 4 3.85 14.37 4.65
CA TYR A 4 3.70 15.74 4.16
C TYR A 4 2.22 16.14 4.00
N TYR A 5 1.40 15.26 3.41
CA TYR A 5 -0.03 15.53 3.25
C TYR A 5 -0.80 15.46 4.58
N LYS A 6 -0.36 14.62 5.52
CA LYS A 6 -0.88 14.63 6.88
C LYS A 6 -0.65 15.99 7.55
N GLU A 7 0.54 16.58 7.41
CA GLU A 7 0.83 17.92 7.94
C GLU A 7 -0.01 19.01 7.25
N MET A 8 -0.52 18.76 6.04
CA MET A 8 -1.49 19.62 5.35
C MET A 8 -2.95 19.36 5.78
N GLY A 9 -3.20 18.51 6.78
CA GLY A 9 -4.53 18.21 7.32
C GLY A 9 -5.26 17.05 6.65
N TRP A 10 -4.64 16.34 5.71
CA TRP A 10 -5.27 15.19 5.05
C TRP A 10 -5.24 13.95 5.94
N LYS A 11 -6.30 13.15 5.88
CA LYS A 11 -6.36 11.84 6.53
C LYS A 11 -5.66 10.79 5.65
N THR A 12 -4.37 10.57 5.92
CA THR A 12 -3.50 9.70 5.11
C THR A 12 -3.22 8.35 5.78
N CYS A 13 -2.97 7.32 4.96
CA CYS A 13 -2.58 5.98 5.41
C CYS A 13 -1.61 5.30 4.44
N LEU A 14 -0.99 4.20 4.90
CA LEU A 14 -0.04 3.39 4.14
C LEU A 14 -0.54 1.94 4.01
N VAL A 15 -0.30 1.33 2.86
CA VAL A 15 -0.53 -0.09 2.58
C VAL A 15 0.79 -0.69 2.07
N CYS A 16 1.32 -1.72 2.73
CA CYS A 16 2.51 -2.44 2.27
C CYS A 16 2.11 -3.63 1.40
N ALA A 17 2.33 -3.54 0.09
CA ALA A 17 2.16 -4.61 -0.89
C ALA A 17 3.51 -5.10 -1.45
N ASP A 18 4.63 -4.79 -0.79
CA ASP A 18 5.94 -5.37 -1.08
C ASP A 18 6.07 -6.73 -0.35
N THR A 19 5.67 -7.80 -1.03
CA THR A 19 5.70 -9.18 -0.50
C THR A 19 6.99 -9.93 -0.84
N SER A 20 7.87 -9.34 -1.66
CA SER A 20 9.07 -10.00 -2.19
C SER A 20 10.35 -9.62 -1.44
N ARG A 21 10.46 -8.39 -0.93
CA ARG A 21 11.66 -7.91 -0.24
C ARG A 21 11.60 -8.21 1.26
N ALA A 22 12.57 -8.96 1.75
CA ALA A 22 12.72 -9.23 3.17
C ALA A 22 12.80 -7.94 4.00
N GLY A 23 11.96 -7.84 5.03
CA GLY A 23 11.90 -6.68 5.92
C GLY A 23 11.16 -5.46 5.38
N ALA A 24 10.57 -5.52 4.18
CA ALA A 24 9.80 -4.40 3.62
C ALA A 24 8.61 -4.01 4.52
N PHE A 25 7.86 -5.01 5.00
CA PHE A 25 6.78 -4.82 5.95
C PHE A 25 7.26 -4.09 7.21
N ASP A 26 8.29 -4.62 7.88
CA ASP A 26 8.79 -4.07 9.14
C ASP A 26 9.34 -2.65 8.95
N GLN A 27 10.03 -2.41 7.84
CA GLN A 27 10.56 -1.11 7.49
C GLN A 27 9.42 -0.09 7.32
N LEU A 28 8.39 -0.42 6.53
CA LEU A 28 7.28 0.51 6.29
C LEU A 28 6.45 0.73 7.56
N LYS A 29 6.19 -0.34 8.34
CA LYS A 29 5.48 -0.26 9.62
C LYS A 29 6.20 0.66 10.62
N GLN A 30 7.50 0.49 10.81
CA GLN A 30 8.28 1.36 11.70
C GLN A 30 8.24 2.83 11.27
N ASN A 31 8.28 3.09 9.96
CA ASN A 31 8.15 4.46 9.43
C ASN A 31 6.75 5.03 9.67
N ALA A 32 5.70 4.22 9.47
CA ALA A 32 4.33 4.59 9.73
C ALA A 32 4.10 4.92 11.21
N ASP A 33 4.61 4.08 12.12
CA ASP A 33 4.51 4.27 13.56
C ASP A 33 5.21 5.56 14.01
N LYS A 34 6.44 5.81 13.53
CA LYS A 34 7.19 7.05 13.80
C LYS A 34 6.42 8.29 13.33
N ALA A 35 5.81 8.21 12.15
CA ALA A 35 5.03 9.29 11.56
C ALA A 35 3.60 9.39 12.13
N ARG A 36 3.18 8.44 12.98
CA ARG A 36 1.80 8.24 13.45
C ARG A 36 0.80 8.23 12.28
N ILE A 37 1.10 7.45 11.25
CA ILE A 37 0.27 7.26 10.07
C ILE A 37 -0.31 5.83 10.13
N PRO A 38 -1.63 5.66 10.01
CA PRO A 38 -2.26 4.34 9.96
C PRO A 38 -1.68 3.48 8.83
N PHE A 39 -1.50 2.20 9.12
CA PHE A 39 -0.79 1.25 8.28
C PHE A 39 -1.58 -0.06 8.12
N TYR A 40 -1.51 -0.65 6.93
CA TYR A 40 -2.00 -1.99 6.63
C TYR A 40 -0.93 -2.80 5.89
N GLY A 41 -0.89 -4.10 6.16
CA GLY A 41 -0.04 -5.07 5.46
C GLY A 41 -0.22 -6.44 6.10
N SER A 42 0.55 -7.44 5.63
CA SER A 42 0.50 -8.80 6.17
C SER A 42 1.87 -9.45 6.22
N TYR A 43 2.11 -10.28 7.25
CA TYR A 43 3.26 -11.19 7.31
C TYR A 43 2.97 -12.56 6.66
N ILE A 44 1.70 -12.87 6.42
CA ILE A 44 1.24 -14.20 6.00
C ILE A 44 0.65 -14.21 4.59
N GLU A 45 0.06 -13.09 4.18
CA GLU A 45 -0.48 -12.94 2.83
C GLU A 45 0.69 -12.61 1.91
N LEU A 46 0.82 -13.38 0.84
CA LEU A 46 1.92 -13.25 -0.11
C LEU A 46 1.46 -12.64 -1.44
N ASP A 47 0.14 -12.62 -1.69
CA ASP A 47 -0.42 -11.99 -2.87
C ASP A 47 -0.56 -10.46 -2.65
N PRO A 48 0.22 -9.64 -3.37
CA PRO A 48 0.16 -8.19 -3.23
C PRO A 48 -1.19 -7.60 -3.67
N VAL A 49 -1.91 -8.26 -4.58
CA VAL A 49 -3.26 -7.83 -5.01
C VAL A 49 -4.23 -7.95 -3.84
N THR A 50 -4.26 -9.11 -3.19
CA THR A 50 -5.12 -9.34 -2.01
C THR A 50 -4.82 -8.37 -0.86
N ILE A 51 -3.55 -8.08 -0.57
CA ILE A 51 -3.18 -7.10 0.45
C ILE A 51 -3.67 -5.70 0.07
N THR A 52 -3.49 -5.32 -1.20
CA THR A 52 -3.88 -4.00 -1.68
C THR A 52 -5.39 -3.82 -1.59
N VAL A 53 -6.19 -4.77 -2.09
CA VAL A 53 -7.66 -4.69 -2.05
C VAL A 53 -8.15 -4.56 -0.61
N LYS A 54 -7.73 -5.45 0.29
CA LYS A 54 -8.17 -5.40 1.70
C LYS A 54 -7.74 -4.12 2.41
N GLY A 55 -6.53 -3.64 2.15
CA GLY A 55 -6.01 -2.40 2.74
C GLY A 55 -6.74 -1.16 2.24
N VAL A 56 -6.96 -1.07 0.93
CA VAL A 56 -7.70 0.02 0.29
C VAL A 56 -9.16 0.04 0.77
N ASP A 57 -9.84 -1.11 0.77
CA ASP A 57 -11.24 -1.22 1.22
C ASP A 57 -11.38 -0.81 2.69
N LYS A 58 -10.47 -1.27 3.55
CA LYS A 58 -10.43 -0.86 4.95
C LYS A 58 -10.36 0.65 5.09
N PHE A 59 -9.38 1.29 4.43
CA PHE A 59 -9.15 2.71 4.60
C PHE A 59 -10.17 3.60 3.88
N LYS A 60 -10.76 3.12 2.78
CA LYS A 60 -11.94 3.73 2.17
C LYS A 60 -13.11 3.76 3.16
N ASN A 61 -13.43 2.62 3.77
CA ASN A 61 -14.52 2.51 4.75
C ASN A 61 -14.27 3.36 6.01
N ASP A 62 -13.00 3.49 6.41
CA ASP A 62 -12.60 4.36 7.52
C ASP A 62 -12.51 5.86 7.12
N GLY A 63 -12.85 6.22 5.87
CA GLY A 63 -12.93 7.61 5.39
C GLY A 63 -11.58 8.30 5.18
N PHE A 64 -10.53 7.57 4.82
CA PHE A 64 -9.22 8.15 4.49
C PHE A 64 -9.24 8.79 3.10
N GLU A 65 -8.57 9.94 2.98
CA GLU A 65 -8.53 10.76 1.77
C GLU A 65 -7.34 10.41 0.86
N MET A 66 -6.27 9.89 1.46
CA MET A 66 -5.06 9.49 0.73
C MET A 66 -4.55 8.14 1.22
N ILE A 67 -4.59 7.17 0.32
CA ILE A 67 -4.10 5.81 0.56
C ILE A 67 -2.84 5.62 -0.29
N VAL A 68 -1.69 5.45 0.36
CA VAL A 68 -0.42 5.21 -0.35
C VAL A 68 -0.11 3.73 -0.32
N VAL A 69 -0.07 3.10 -1.49
CA VAL A 69 0.31 1.69 -1.65
C VAL A 69 1.80 1.62 -2.00
N ASP A 70 2.58 0.98 -1.14
CA ASP A 70 4.00 0.71 -1.32
C ASP A 70 4.17 -0.68 -1.95
N THR A 71 4.81 -0.75 -3.12
CA THR A 71 4.99 -2.00 -3.89
C THR A 71 6.48 -2.31 -4.02
N SER A 72 6.83 -3.56 -4.31
CA SER A 72 8.23 -3.94 -4.51
C SER A 72 8.88 -3.17 -5.66
N GLY A 73 10.11 -2.69 -5.45
CA GLY A 73 10.84 -1.87 -6.43
C GLY A 73 11.19 -2.61 -7.73
N GLN A 74 11.18 -1.87 -8.84
CA GLN A 74 11.45 -2.38 -10.18
C GLN A 74 12.95 -2.63 -10.44
N HIS A 75 13.33 -3.89 -10.65
CA HIS A 75 14.58 -4.20 -11.35
C HIS A 75 14.40 -5.34 -12.38
N LYS A 76 14.19 -4.94 -13.64
CA LYS A 76 14.41 -5.70 -14.89
C LYS A 76 13.63 -7.01 -15.14
N GLN A 77 12.33 -7.06 -14.86
CA GLN A 77 11.39 -8.01 -15.51
C GLN A 77 10.07 -7.29 -15.81
N GLU A 78 10.04 -6.52 -16.89
CA GLU A 78 9.01 -5.50 -17.17
C GLU A 78 7.59 -6.04 -17.43
N VAL A 79 7.41 -7.29 -17.86
CA VAL A 79 6.08 -7.76 -18.33
C VAL A 79 5.20 -8.25 -17.19
N ALA A 80 5.67 -9.22 -16.39
CA ALA A 80 4.86 -9.79 -15.30
C ALA A 80 4.53 -8.75 -14.22
N MET A 81 5.46 -7.84 -13.92
CA MET A 81 5.20 -6.73 -12.99
C MET A 81 4.20 -5.71 -13.54
N PHE A 82 4.24 -5.41 -14.84
CA PHE A 82 3.27 -4.49 -15.42
C PHE A 82 1.87 -5.10 -15.40
N GLU A 83 1.75 -6.40 -15.63
CA GLU A 83 0.49 -7.13 -15.44
C GLU A 83 0.00 -7.06 -13.99
N GLU A 84 0.89 -7.25 -13.01
CA GLU A 84 0.55 -7.17 -11.58
C GLU A 84 0.13 -5.75 -11.18
N MET A 85 0.85 -4.72 -11.65
CA MET A 85 0.47 -3.31 -11.47
C MET A 85 -0.90 -3.01 -12.10
N LEU A 86 -1.16 -3.51 -13.32
CA LEU A 86 -2.45 -3.37 -13.97
C LEU A 86 -3.57 -4.07 -13.20
N GLN A 87 -3.31 -5.25 -12.63
CA GLN A 87 -4.26 -5.97 -11.79
C GLN A 87 -4.59 -5.17 -10.52
N VAL A 88 -3.56 -4.66 -9.83
CA VAL A 88 -3.74 -3.80 -8.65
C VAL A 88 -4.54 -2.54 -9.01
N SER A 89 -4.18 -1.85 -10.08
CA SER A 89 -4.87 -0.64 -10.55
C SER A 89 -6.34 -0.92 -10.90
N SER A 90 -6.60 -1.99 -11.67
CA SER A 90 -7.94 -2.40 -12.10
C SER A 90 -8.84 -2.77 -10.91
N ALA A 91 -8.31 -3.46 -9.91
CA ALA A 91 -9.04 -3.83 -8.70
C ALA A 91 -9.50 -2.60 -7.89
N ILE A 92 -8.68 -1.54 -7.86
CA ILE A 92 -9.02 -0.29 -7.17
C ILE A 92 -10.08 0.49 -7.95
N VAL A 93 -9.96 0.58 -9.28
CA VAL A 93 -10.87 1.36 -10.14
C VAL A 93 -12.28 0.76 -10.20
N ARG A 94 -12.42 -0.57 -10.20
CA ARG A 94 -13.75 -1.23 -10.20
C ARG A 94 -14.57 -1.02 -8.93
N THR A 95 -13.92 -0.57 -7.85
CA THR A 95 -14.54 -0.35 -6.54
C THR A 95 -14.88 1.13 -6.32
N LEU A 96 -14.85 1.95 -7.38
CA LEU A 96 -15.38 3.32 -7.47
C LEU A 96 -16.69 3.31 -8.28
#